data_AF-A0A1Q5RWL8-F1
#
_entry.id   AF-A0A1Q5RWL8-F1
#
_cell.length_a   1.000
_cell.length_b   1.000
_cell.length_c   1.000
_cell.angle_alpha   90.00
_cell.angle_beta   90.00
_cell.angle_gamma   90.00
#
_symmetry.space_group_name_H-M   'P 1'
#
loop_
_entity.id
_entity.type
_entity.pdbx_description
1 polymer ?
#
loop_
_entity_poly.entity_id
_entity_poly.type
_entity_poly.pdbx_seq_one_letter_code
_entity_poly.pdbx_strand_id
1 'polypeptide(L)'
;MSDITIPGGKIRSFVERIENLDTEIQELSEQKKEVFSEAKGDGFDVKILKEIIKLRKQDQDERDERESLLDLYMRAMETAPSEDNTAKAA
;
A
#
# COMPACT_ATOMS: atom_id res chain seq x y z
N MET A 1 -8.73 -44.13 5.25
CA MET A 1 -8.11 -42.80 5.15
C MET A 1 -6.62 -43.04 5.01
N SER A 2 -5.99 -42.49 3.98
CA SER A 2 -4.56 -42.69 3.73
C SER A 2 -3.77 -41.94 4.81
N ASP A 3 -2.97 -42.65 5.59
CA ASP A 3 -2.06 -42.03 6.55
C ASP A 3 -0.99 -41.24 5.78
N ILE A 4 -1.17 -39.93 5.70
CA ILE A 4 -0.16 -39.00 5.18
C ILE A 4 0.94 -38.90 6.24
N THR A 5 1.99 -39.70 6.10
CA THR A 5 3.24 -39.51 6.87
C THR A 5 3.94 -38.26 6.34
N ILE A 6 4.00 -37.21 7.16
CA ILE A 6 4.78 -36.00 6.85
C ILE A 6 6.18 -36.15 7.47
N PRO A 7 7.27 -36.02 6.70
CA PRO A 7 8.63 -36.11 7.24
C PRO A 7 8.93 -34.97 8.22
N GLY A 8 9.05 -35.28 9.52
CA GLY A 8 9.23 -34.28 10.58
C GLY A 8 10.47 -33.38 10.41
N GLY A 9 11.53 -33.87 9.78
CA GLY A 9 12.73 -33.07 9.47
C GLY A 9 12.47 -31.93 8.48
N LYS A 10 11.59 -32.12 7.49
CA LYS A 10 11.21 -31.04 6.55
C LYS A 10 10.34 -29.98 7.24
N ILE A 11 9.39 -30.41 8.07
CA ILE A 11 8.56 -29.46 8.85
C ILE A 11 9.46 -28.60 9.73
N ARG A 12 10.37 -29.22 10.51
CA ARG A 12 11.29 -28.49 11.38
C ARG A 12 12.13 -27.46 10.61
N SER A 13 12.69 -27.85 9.46
CA SER A 13 13.48 -26.93 8.64
C SER A 13 12.66 -25.73 8.12
N PHE A 14 11.40 -25.92 7.76
CA PHE A 14 10.54 -24.80 7.37
C PHE A 14 10.22 -23.88 8.54
N VAL A 15 9.90 -24.44 9.71
CA VAL A 15 9.60 -23.68 10.93
C VAL A 15 10.79 -22.81 11.34
N GLU A 16 11.97 -23.42 11.48
CA GLU A 16 13.19 -22.70 11.89
C GLU A 16 13.54 -21.57 10.91
N ARG A 17 13.36 -21.79 9.60
CA ARG A 17 13.59 -20.75 8.59
C ARG A 17 12.59 -19.60 8.70
N ILE A 18 11.32 -19.90 8.98
CA ILE A 18 10.27 -18.88 9.16
C ILE A 18 10.53 -18.08 10.43
N GLU A 19 10.87 -18.72 11.54
CA GLU A 19 11.17 -18.04 12.80
C GLU A 19 12.37 -17.08 12.68
N ASN A 20 13.40 -17.48 11.93
CA ASN A 20 14.52 -16.59 11.61
C ASN A 20 14.06 -15.39 10.77
N LEU A 21 13.26 -15.62 9.72
CA LEU A 21 12.71 -14.54 8.89
C LEU A 21 11.81 -13.59 9.69
N ASP A 22 10.99 -14.11 10.60
CA ASP A 22 10.12 -13.29 11.46
C ASP A 22 10.95 -12.41 12.41
N THR A 23 12.07 -12.94 12.93
CA THR A 23 13.02 -12.18 13.73
C THR A 23 13.66 -11.06 12.91
N GLU A 24 14.16 -11.35 11.70
CA GLU A 24 14.72 -10.34 10.80
C GLU A 24 13.68 -9.26 10.43
N ILE A 25 12.43 -9.64 10.16
CA ILE A 25 11.33 -8.70 9.87
C ILE A 25 11.05 -7.80 11.08
N GLN A 26 11.12 -8.34 12.29
CA GLN A 26 10.93 -7.56 13.50
C GLN A 26 12.05 -6.53 13.66
N GLU A 27 13.31 -6.94 13.54
CA GLU A 27 14.47 -6.05 13.63
C GLU A 27 14.41 -4.92 12.58
N LEU A 28 14.10 -5.26 11.33
CA LEU A 28 13.94 -4.27 10.26
C LEU A 28 12.76 -3.33 10.50
N SER A 29 11.68 -3.83 11.11
CA SER A 29 10.52 -3.01 11.47
C SER A 29 10.84 -2.03 12.60
N GLU A 30 11.69 -2.42 13.54
CA GLU A 30 12.18 -1.55 14.61
C GLU A 30 13.11 -0.47 14.06
N GLN A 31 14.10 -0.83 13.24
CA GLN A 31 14.97 0.14 12.55
C GLN A 31 14.16 1.15 11.72
N LYS A 32 13.13 0.69 11.00
CA LYS A 32 12.23 1.57 10.26
C LYS A 32 11.47 2.56 11.16
N LYS A 33 11.07 2.14 12.38
CA LYS A 33 10.41 3.04 13.35
C LYS A 33 11.38 4.09 13.88
N GLU A 34 12.64 3.73 14.08
CA GLU A 34 13.69 4.67 14.51
C GLU A 34 13.89 5.78 13.47
N VAL A 35 13.99 5.45 12.18
CA VAL A 35 14.09 6.44 11.09
C VAL A 35 12.90 7.40 11.08
N PHE A 36 11.68 6.91 11.28
CA PHE A 36 10.51 7.81 11.40
C PHE A 36 10.55 8.67 12.67
N SER A 37 11.16 8.18 13.75
CA SER A 37 11.29 8.91 15.00
C SER A 37 12.36 10.01 14.89
N GLU A 38 13.47 9.73 14.21
CA GLU A 38 14.49 10.71 13.82
C GLU A 38 13.88 11.83 12.97
N ALA A 39 13.19 11.47 11.87
CA ALA A 39 12.53 12.44 11.01
C ALA A 39 11.52 13.32 11.78
N LYS A 40 10.81 12.74 12.77
CA LYS A 40 9.93 13.51 13.65
C LYS A 40 10.71 14.47 14.55
N GLY A 41 11.85 14.05 15.09
CA GLY A 41 12.74 14.89 15.89
C GLY A 41 13.30 16.07 15.11
N ASP A 42 13.58 15.87 13.83
CA ASP A 42 14.02 16.91 12.88
C ASP A 42 12.88 17.84 12.41
N GLY A 43 11.64 17.57 12.82
CA GLY A 43 10.47 18.41 12.54
C GLY A 43 9.67 18.04 11.29
N PHE A 44 9.95 16.89 10.66
CA PHE A 44 9.16 16.43 9.51
C PHE A 44 7.82 15.80 9.92
N ASP A 45 6.80 15.97 9.07
CA ASP A 45 5.52 15.26 9.25
C ASP A 45 5.63 13.80 8.76
N VAL A 46 5.71 12.88 9.72
CA VAL A 46 5.77 11.43 9.50
C VAL A 46 4.58 10.90 8.68
N LYS A 47 3.40 11.51 8.77
CA LYS A 47 2.23 11.07 7.98
C LYS A 47 2.46 11.33 6.49
N ILE A 48 2.99 12.51 6.16
CA ILE A 48 3.30 12.88 4.77
C ILE A 48 4.44 12.00 4.23
N LEU A 49 5.48 11.72 5.02
CA LEU A 49 6.53 10.79 4.61
C LEU A 49 6.00 9.38 4.31
N LYS A 50 5.06 8.86 5.12
CA LYS A 50 4.41 7.58 4.86
C LYS A 50 3.57 7.60 3.58
N GLU A 51 2.89 8.70 3.30
CA GLU A 51 2.14 8.88 2.06
C GLU A 51 3.07 8.88 0.85
N ILE A 52 4.18 9.62 0.90
CA ILE A 52 5.21 9.61 -0.15
C ILE A 52 5.75 8.20 -0.39
N ILE A 53 6.06 7.44 0.68
CA ILE A 53 6.54 6.06 0.55
C ILE A 53 5.47 5.15 -0.07
N LYS A 54 4.21 5.28 0.37
CA LYS A 54 3.09 4.52 -0.20
C LYS A 54 2.92 4.84 -1.69
N LEU A 55 3.02 6.12 -2.04
CA LEU A 55 2.98 6.55 -3.43
C LEU A 55 4.11 5.87 -4.20
N ARG A 56 5.37 6.05 -3.78
CA ARG A 56 6.54 5.46 -4.45
C ARG A 56 6.52 3.92 -4.57
N LYS A 57 5.70 3.22 -3.78
CA LYS A 57 5.52 1.76 -3.85
C LYS A 57 4.45 1.31 -4.85
N GLN A 58 3.53 2.19 -5.23
CA GLN A 58 2.58 1.87 -6.29
C GLN A 58 3.33 1.80 -7.61
N ASP A 59 2.99 0.82 -8.43
CA ASP A 59 3.55 0.63 -9.75
C ASP A 59 3.32 1.88 -10.61
N GLN A 60 4.36 2.30 -11.35
CA GLN A 60 4.32 3.52 -12.14
C GLN A 60 3.25 3.42 -13.24
N ASP A 61 3.09 2.25 -13.85
CA ASP A 61 2.13 2.03 -14.93
C ASP A 61 0.70 2.01 -14.37
N GLU A 62 0.47 1.39 -13.21
CA GLU A 62 -0.83 1.44 -12.53
C GLU A 62 -1.23 2.86 -12.10
N ARG A 63 -0.26 3.71 -11.74
CA ARG A 63 -0.49 5.13 -11.40
C ARG A 63 -0.91 5.92 -12.63
N ASP A 64 -0.14 5.79 -13.71
CA ASP A 64 -0.33 6.54 -14.94
C ASP A 64 -1.68 6.14 -15.61
N GLU A 65 -2.04 4.86 -15.56
CA GLU A 65 -3.34 4.36 -16.01
C GLU A 65 -4.49 4.93 -15.16
N ARG A 66 -4.35 4.90 -13.83
CA ARG A 66 -5.35 5.46 -12.92
C ARG A 66 -5.54 6.96 -13.11
N GLU A 67 -4.46 7.71 -13.33
CA GLU A 67 -4.49 9.16 -13.52
C GLU A 67 -5.16 9.52 -14.85
N SER A 68 -4.85 8.77 -15.91
CA SER A 68 -5.50 8.90 -17.23
C SER A 68 -7.02 8.63 -17.16
N LEU A 69 -7.42 7.59 -16.43
CA LEU A 69 -8.83 7.29 -16.18
C LEU A 69 -9.49 8.41 -15.38
N LEU A 70 -8.87 8.90 -14.32
CA LEU A 70 -9.42 9.97 -13.48
C LEU A 70 -9.70 11.25 -14.31
N ASP A 71 -8.74 11.68 -15.12
CA ASP A 71 -8.89 12.84 -16.02
C ASP A 71 -10.05 12.65 -17.01
N LEU A 72 -10.19 11.44 -17.60
CA LEU A 72 -11.31 11.12 -18.47
C LEU A 72 -12.67 11.25 -17.75
N TYR A 73 -12.80 10.71 -16.54
CA TYR A 73 -14.04 10.79 -15.76
C TYR A 73 -14.34 12.23 -15.32
N MET A 74 -13.34 13.01 -14.92
CA MET A 74 -13.53 14.41 -14.55
C MET A 74 -14.01 15.25 -15.74
N ARG A 75 -13.39 15.10 -16.91
CA ARG A 75 -13.85 15.76 -18.14
C ARG A 75 -15.26 15.33 -18.52
N ALA A 76 -15.56 14.03 -18.40
CA ALA A 76 -16.91 13.53 -18.66
C ALA A 76 -17.94 14.18 -17.74
N MET A 77 -17.65 14.33 -16.44
CA MET A 77 -18.51 15.05 -15.51
C MET A 77 -18.67 16.54 -15.85
N GLU A 78 -17.60 17.22 -16.24
CA GLU A 78 -17.66 18.64 -16.63
C GLU A 78 -18.49 18.87 -17.89
N THR A 79 -18.41 17.94 -18.86
CA THR A 79 -19.20 18.00 -20.10
C THR A 79 -20.63 17.50 -19.93
N ALA A 80 -20.93 16.82 -18.83
CA ALA A 80 -22.28 16.35 -18.53
C ALA A 80 -23.16 17.54 -18.10
N PRO A 81 -24.38 17.67 -18.64
CA PRO A 81 -25.30 18.71 -18.21
C PRO A 81 -25.68 18.46 -16.74
N SER A 82 -25.44 19.46 -15.88
CA SER A 82 -25.91 19.44 -14.49
C SER A 82 -27.44 19.55 -14.45
N GLU A 83 -28.11 18.67 -13.71
CA GLU A 83 -29.59 18.67 -13.58
C GLU A 83 -30.16 19.99 -13.02
N ASP A 84 -29.34 20.85 -12.39
CA ASP A 84 -29.76 22.16 -11.88
C ASP A 84 -30.15 23.17 -12.97
N ASN A 85 -29.80 22.95 -14.25
CA ASN A 85 -30.14 23.88 -15.33
C ASN A 85 -31.48 23.59 -16.03
N THR A 86 -32.20 22.50 -15.68
CA THR A 86 -33.50 22.17 -16.30
C THR A 86 -34.69 22.70 -15.49
N ALA A 87 -34.51 23.04 -14.21
CA ALA A 87 -35.59 23.52 -13.34
C ALA A 87 -35.96 25.00 -13.51
N LYS A 88 -35.27 25.76 -14.37
CA LYS A 88 -35.51 27.20 -14.59
C LYS A 88 -36.22 27.53 -15.92
N ALA A 89 -36.62 26.52 -16.70
CA ALA A 89 -37.22 26.68 -18.02
C ALA A 89 -38.59 25.99 -18.18
N ALA A 90 -39.35 25.82 -17.08
CA ALA A 90 -40.74 25.36 -17.10
C ALA A 90 -41.67 26.43 -16.50
#